data_AF-A0A0V7ZPD4-F1
#
_entry.id   AF-A0A0V7ZPD4-F1
#
_cell.length_a   1.000
_cell.length_b   1.000
_cell.length_c   1.000
_cell.angle_alpha   90.00
_cell.angle_beta   90.00
_cell.angle_gamma   90.00
#
_symmetry.space_group_name_H-M   'P 1'
#
loop_
_entity.id
_entity.type
_entity.pdbx_description
1 polymer ?
#
loop_
_entity_poly.entity_id
_entity_poly.type
_entity_poly.pdbx_seq_one_letter_code
_entity_poly.pdbx_strand_id
1 'polypeptide(L)'
;MGTNITSTSAHKIKTDSEVGATLHIEPNDNPRSGETAKTWFALTRRGGRVIPLSECDCKLKVYKEPLKIDSSPIVEPELRAVNAERYEGIPGADIVFPQPGAYQLKLSGLPTDPGSFQPFELKFPVTVALGKKVVKNTGEPRIIPQEVNAADEKGTTKPGETKTVRFPIWGIGLSAIAVLGILFIALQKIKQ
;
A
#
# COMPACT_ATOMS: atom_id res chain seq x y z
N MET A 1 -8.44 -0.06 -24.81
CA MET A 1 -7.50 -0.10 -23.67
C MET A 1 -8.27 0.20 -22.39
N GLY A 2 -8.49 -0.79 -21.53
CA GLY A 2 -9.02 -0.56 -20.18
C GLY A 2 -7.87 -0.15 -19.27
N THR A 3 -7.98 1.03 -18.64
CA THR A 3 -7.04 1.48 -17.62
C THR A 3 -7.25 0.67 -16.35
N ASN A 4 -6.29 -0.19 -16.01
CA ASN A 4 -6.21 -0.80 -14.69
C ASN A 4 -5.84 0.29 -13.68
N ILE A 5 -6.84 0.87 -13.04
CA ILE A 5 -6.65 1.68 -11.84
C ILE A 5 -6.21 0.73 -10.72
N THR A 6 -4.92 0.73 -10.41
CA THR A 6 -4.41 0.14 -9.17
C THR A 6 -5.06 0.91 -8.03
N SER A 7 -6.02 0.28 -7.35
CA SER A 7 -6.62 0.82 -6.13
C SER A 7 -5.49 1.06 -5.14
N THR A 8 -5.16 2.32 -4.89
CA THR A 8 -4.41 2.71 -3.69
C THR A 8 -5.13 2.09 -2.49
N SER A 9 -4.41 1.32 -1.68
CA SER A 9 -4.95 0.74 -0.44
C SER A 9 -5.31 1.91 0.46
N ALA A 10 -6.60 2.26 0.47
CA ALA A 10 -7.11 3.32 1.30
C ALA A 10 -7.20 2.82 2.73
N HIS A 11 -6.66 3.62 3.66
CA HIS A 11 -6.87 3.54 5.11
C HIS A 11 -8.17 2.82 5.48
N LYS A 12 -8.06 1.63 6.09
CA LYS A 12 -9.23 0.82 6.45
C LYS A 12 -9.78 1.33 7.77
N ILE A 13 -10.95 1.96 7.71
CA ILE A 13 -11.69 2.41 8.89
C ILE A 13 -12.65 1.31 9.33
N LYS A 14 -12.64 0.97 10.61
CA LYS A 14 -13.64 0.09 11.25
C LYS A 14 -14.17 0.75 12.50
N THR A 15 -15.44 0.55 12.78
CA THR A 15 -16.13 1.09 13.96
C THR A 15 -16.87 -0.01 14.69
N ASP A 16 -16.85 0.05 16.01
CA ASP A 16 -17.63 -0.80 16.90
C ASP A 16 -18.05 0.04 18.12
N SER A 17 -19.34 0.03 18.42
CA SER A 17 -19.99 0.97 19.34
C SER A 17 -19.60 2.43 19.08
N GLU A 18 -18.83 3.04 19.99
CA GLU A 18 -18.38 4.43 19.93
C GLU A 18 -16.91 4.58 19.56
N VAL A 19 -16.23 3.47 19.26
CA VAL A 19 -14.81 3.43 18.95
C VAL A 19 -14.62 3.18 17.46
N GLY A 20 -13.83 4.03 16.81
CA GLY A 20 -13.37 3.86 15.45
C GLY A 20 -11.85 3.73 15.40
N ALA A 21 -11.34 2.89 14.52
CA ALA A 21 -9.91 2.86 14.23
C ALA A 21 -9.63 2.84 12.74
N THR A 22 -8.59 3.59 12.38
CA THR A 22 -7.96 3.51 11.07
C THR A 22 -6.69 2.68 11.20
N LEU A 23 -6.58 1.61 10.43
CA LEU A 23 -5.36 0.81 10.32
C LEU A 23 -4.42 1.44 9.28
N HIS A 24 -3.14 1.52 9.63
CA HIS A 24 -2.04 1.74 8.69
C HIS A 24 -0.92 0.71 8.92
N ILE A 25 -0.31 0.25 7.83
CA ILE A 25 0.80 -0.71 7.80
C ILE A 25 1.89 -0.16 6.89
N GLU A 26 3.05 0.16 7.44
CA GLU A 26 4.17 0.69 6.67
C GLU A 26 4.77 -0.35 5.70
N PRO A 27 5.31 0.11 4.55
CA PRO A 27 5.37 1.51 4.11
C PRO A 27 4.11 2.04 3.40
N ASN A 28 3.22 1.18 2.87
CA ASN A 28 2.13 1.61 1.97
C ASN A 28 0.87 0.72 2.06
N ASP A 29 0.52 0.24 3.25
CA ASP A 29 -0.60 -0.66 3.52
C ASP A 29 -0.56 -1.99 2.74
N ASN A 30 0.64 -2.38 2.28
CA ASN A 30 0.89 -3.59 1.50
C ASN A 30 2.05 -4.39 2.11
N PRO A 31 1.84 -5.01 3.29
CA PRO A 31 2.88 -5.77 3.96
C PRO A 31 3.36 -6.94 3.09
N ARG A 32 4.62 -7.34 3.29
CA ARG A 32 5.24 -8.46 2.59
C ARG A 32 5.61 -9.56 3.57
N SER A 33 5.43 -10.80 3.15
CA SER A 33 5.71 -11.95 4.01
C SER A 33 7.20 -12.04 4.38
N GLY A 34 7.53 -12.33 5.62
CA GLY A 34 8.91 -12.46 6.09
C GLY A 34 9.63 -11.13 6.30
N GLU A 35 8.97 -10.01 6.04
CA GLU A 35 9.47 -8.66 6.32
C GLU A 35 8.73 -8.10 7.54
N THR A 36 9.43 -7.30 8.34
CA THR A 36 8.80 -6.58 9.46
C THR A 36 7.95 -5.43 8.92
N ALA A 37 6.68 -5.41 9.31
CA ALA A 37 5.73 -4.37 8.95
C ALA A 37 5.32 -3.60 10.22
N LYS A 38 5.69 -2.33 10.30
CA LYS A 38 5.21 -1.45 11.35
C LYS A 38 3.73 -1.20 11.13
N THR A 39 2.92 -1.51 12.12
CA THR A 39 1.46 -1.44 12.07
C THR A 39 0.97 -0.56 13.20
N TRP A 40 0.08 0.37 12.91
CA TRP A 40 -0.53 1.23 13.94
C TRP A 40 -2.00 1.49 13.67
N PHE A 41 -2.72 1.84 14.72
CA PHE A 41 -4.16 2.04 14.71
C PHE A 41 -4.48 3.43 15.25
N ALA A 42 -4.93 4.33 14.41
CA ALA A 42 -5.47 5.61 14.87
C ALA A 42 -6.84 5.38 15.53
N LEU A 43 -6.79 5.05 16.83
CA LEU A 43 -7.95 4.72 17.64
C LEU A 43 -8.62 6.01 18.13
N THR A 44 -9.93 6.12 17.92
CA THR A 44 -10.71 7.33 18.23
C THR A 44 -12.07 6.99 18.82
N ARG A 45 -12.60 7.86 19.69
CA ARG A 45 -13.99 7.86 20.14
C ARG A 45 -14.87 8.65 19.18
N ARG A 46 -16.19 8.51 19.31
CA ARG A 46 -17.17 9.40 18.68
C ARG A 46 -16.77 10.87 18.89
N GLY A 47 -16.80 11.65 17.82
CA GLY A 47 -16.32 13.03 17.80
C GLY A 47 -14.83 13.18 17.48
N GLY A 48 -14.11 12.09 17.17
CA GLY A 48 -12.75 12.13 16.65
C GLY A 48 -11.65 12.31 17.70
N ARG A 49 -11.99 12.20 18.99
CA ARG A 49 -11.01 12.24 20.09
C ARG A 49 -10.17 10.98 20.07
N VAL A 50 -8.85 11.12 20.13
CA VAL A 50 -7.90 10.00 20.13
C VAL A 50 -8.05 9.19 21.42
N ILE A 51 -7.95 7.87 21.32
CA ILE A 51 -7.78 6.96 22.46
C ILE A 51 -6.30 6.54 22.45
N PRO A 52 -5.46 7.09 23.34
CA PRO A 52 -4.08 6.64 23.46
C PRO A 52 -4.03 5.22 24.04
N LEU A 53 -2.95 4.49 23.76
CA LEU A 53 -2.73 3.15 24.29
C LEU A 53 -2.72 3.12 25.82
N SER A 54 -2.27 4.20 26.48
CA SER A 54 -2.31 4.32 27.95
C SER A 54 -3.73 4.30 28.54
N GLU A 55 -4.75 4.61 27.73
CA GLU A 55 -6.17 4.57 28.13
C GLU A 55 -6.87 3.27 27.72
N CYS A 56 -6.16 2.33 27.07
CA CYS A 56 -6.72 1.11 26.54
C CYS A 56 -5.92 -0.12 26.97
N ASP A 57 -6.58 -1.08 27.65
CA ASP A 57 -6.08 -2.46 27.70
C ASP A 57 -6.38 -3.13 26.36
N CYS A 58 -5.58 -2.74 25.36
CA CYS A 58 -5.72 -3.14 23.97
C CYS A 58 -4.91 -4.43 23.72
N LYS A 59 -5.48 -5.32 22.89
CA LYS A 59 -4.84 -6.55 22.43
C LYS A 59 -4.97 -6.68 20.93
N LEU A 60 -3.89 -7.08 20.28
CA LEU A 60 -3.85 -7.37 18.85
C LEU A 60 -3.63 -8.87 18.64
N LYS A 61 -4.46 -9.47 17.80
CA LYS A 61 -4.34 -10.87 17.37
C LYS A 61 -4.34 -10.94 15.85
N VAL A 62 -3.42 -11.70 15.28
CA VAL A 62 -3.29 -11.91 13.84
C VAL A 62 -3.69 -13.32 13.48
N TYR A 63 -4.64 -13.47 12.57
CA TYR A 63 -5.11 -14.76 12.09
C TYR A 63 -4.85 -14.90 10.60
N LYS A 64 -4.49 -16.10 10.15
CA LYS A 64 -4.43 -16.42 8.72
C LYS A 64 -5.80 -16.87 8.23
N GLU A 65 -6.23 -16.39 7.07
CA GLU A 65 -7.47 -16.82 6.45
C GLU A 65 -7.27 -18.03 5.52
N PRO A 66 -8.31 -18.88 5.33
CA PRO A 66 -9.61 -18.83 5.99
C PRO A 66 -9.54 -19.26 7.46
N LEU A 67 -10.36 -18.62 8.30
CA LEU A 67 -10.50 -19.00 9.71
C LEU A 67 -11.16 -20.38 9.80
N LYS A 68 -10.47 -21.33 10.42
CA LYS A 68 -11.07 -22.62 10.80
C LYS A 68 -11.79 -22.46 12.15
N ILE A 69 -12.76 -23.33 12.41
CA ILE A 69 -13.31 -23.51 13.76
C ILE A 69 -12.11 -23.80 14.68
N ASP A 70 -12.05 -23.10 15.81
CA ASP A 70 -10.95 -23.15 16.80
C ASP A 70 -9.59 -22.63 16.30
N SER A 71 -9.58 -21.78 15.27
CA SER A 71 -8.35 -21.13 14.82
C SER A 71 -7.74 -20.26 15.93
N SER A 72 -6.53 -20.65 16.34
CA SER A 72 -5.68 -19.82 17.20
C SER A 72 -5.00 -18.73 16.36
N PRO A 73 -4.71 -17.56 16.95
CA PRO A 73 -3.93 -16.55 16.28
C PRO A 73 -2.51 -17.06 16.00
N ILE A 74 -1.98 -16.69 14.85
CA ILE A 74 -0.62 -17.06 14.44
C ILE A 74 0.43 -16.12 15.05
N VAL A 75 0.03 -14.91 15.43
CA VAL A 75 0.88 -13.89 16.07
C VAL A 75 0.00 -13.08 17.03
N GLU A 76 0.49 -12.85 18.24
CA GLU A 76 -0.07 -11.92 19.22
C GLU A 76 1.00 -10.90 19.61
N PRO A 77 1.21 -9.84 18.81
CA PRO A 77 2.28 -8.90 19.07
C PRO A 77 1.92 -8.00 20.26
N GLU A 78 2.93 -7.66 21.07
CA GLU A 78 2.78 -6.65 22.12
C GLU A 78 2.56 -5.27 21.50
N LEU A 79 1.53 -4.57 21.97
CA LEU A 79 1.25 -3.20 21.56
C LEU A 79 2.13 -2.22 22.34
N ARG A 80 2.64 -1.22 21.62
CA ARG A 80 3.44 -0.11 22.15
C ARG A 80 2.85 1.20 21.66
N ALA A 81 3.00 2.25 22.46
CA ALA A 81 2.57 3.57 22.08
C ALA A 81 3.47 4.10 20.96
N VAL A 82 2.87 4.58 19.87
CA VAL A 82 3.59 5.19 18.76
C VAL A 82 2.97 6.55 18.43
N ASN A 83 3.80 7.46 17.92
CA ASN A 83 3.36 8.73 17.35
C ASN A 83 3.49 8.59 15.83
N ALA A 84 2.39 8.80 15.11
CA ALA A 84 2.35 8.68 13.66
C ALA A 84 1.38 9.69 13.08
N GLU A 85 1.77 10.31 11.96
CA GLU A 85 1.02 11.40 11.34
C GLU A 85 0.69 12.51 12.36
N ARG A 86 -0.60 12.68 12.68
CA ARG A 86 -1.12 13.66 13.65
C ARG A 86 -1.57 13.01 14.98
N TYR A 87 -1.36 11.71 15.12
CA TYR A 87 -1.83 10.93 16.26
C TYR A 87 -0.69 10.66 17.23
N GLU A 88 -0.96 10.83 18.52
CA GLU A 88 0.02 10.64 19.58
C GLU A 88 -0.40 9.48 20.50
N GLY A 89 0.58 8.69 20.92
CA GLY A 89 0.41 7.61 21.88
C GLY A 89 -0.51 6.49 21.42
N ILE A 90 -0.77 6.35 20.12
CA ILE A 90 -1.71 5.35 19.60
C ILE A 90 -1.14 3.93 19.66
N PRO A 91 -2.01 2.89 19.66
CA PRO A 91 -1.56 1.50 19.62
C PRO A 91 -0.78 1.19 18.33
N GLY A 92 0.44 0.65 18.46
CA GLY A 92 1.24 0.17 17.36
C GLY A 92 2.07 -1.07 17.70
N ALA A 93 2.45 -1.84 16.69
CA ALA A 93 3.25 -3.04 16.81
C ALA A 93 4.08 -3.28 15.55
N ASP A 94 5.19 -4.02 15.68
CA ASP A 94 5.91 -4.56 14.54
C ASP A 94 5.41 -6.00 14.31
N ILE A 95 4.98 -6.31 13.09
CA ILE A 95 4.38 -7.61 12.74
C ILE A 95 5.20 -8.24 11.62
N VAL A 96 5.54 -9.53 11.74
CA VAL A 96 6.11 -10.32 10.65
C VAL A 96 5.07 -11.35 10.21
N PHE A 97 4.57 -11.20 8.99
CA PHE A 97 3.64 -12.17 8.40
C PHE A 97 4.43 -13.33 7.80
N PRO A 98 4.22 -14.60 8.20
CA PRO A 98 5.12 -15.69 7.80
C PRO A 98 5.02 -16.07 6.32
N GLN A 99 3.86 -15.86 5.69
CA GLN A 99 3.57 -16.29 4.32
C GLN A 99 2.70 -15.26 3.59
N PRO A 100 2.74 -15.18 2.25
CA PRO A 100 1.78 -14.38 1.50
C PRO A 100 0.36 -14.94 1.65
N GLY A 101 -0.64 -14.07 1.50
CA GLY A 101 -2.05 -14.46 1.54
C GLY A 101 -2.93 -13.50 2.34
N ALA A 102 -4.16 -13.93 2.61
CA ALA A 102 -5.14 -13.17 3.38
C ALA A 102 -5.00 -13.42 4.88
N TYR A 103 -5.12 -12.34 5.65
CA TYR A 103 -5.04 -12.31 7.10
C TYR A 103 -6.14 -11.43 7.67
N GLN A 104 -6.47 -11.68 8.93
CA GLN A 104 -7.38 -10.88 9.73
C GLN A 104 -6.61 -10.35 10.94
N LEU A 105 -6.44 -9.03 11.02
CA LEU A 105 -5.99 -8.36 12.24
C LEU A 105 -7.22 -8.06 13.10
N LYS A 106 -7.19 -8.52 14.34
CA LYS A 106 -8.25 -8.34 15.32
C LYS A 106 -7.72 -7.48 16.48
N LEU A 107 -8.15 -6.23 16.53
CA LEU A 107 -7.84 -5.31 17.62
C LEU A 107 -9.04 -5.28 18.58
N SER A 108 -8.83 -5.64 19.84
CA SER A 108 -9.84 -5.55 20.88
C SER A 108 -9.34 -4.69 22.02
N GLY A 109 -10.23 -4.02 22.75
CA GLY A 109 -9.82 -3.17 23.86
C GLY A 109 -10.88 -3.01 24.94
N LEU A 110 -10.40 -2.80 26.15
CA LEU A 110 -11.17 -2.37 27.32
C LEU A 110 -10.65 -1.00 27.76
N PRO A 111 -11.51 -0.10 28.25
CA PRO A 111 -11.05 1.14 28.86
C PRO A 111 -10.28 0.84 30.15
N THR A 112 -9.18 1.56 30.39
CA THR A 112 -8.49 1.50 31.70
C THR A 112 -9.27 2.26 32.77
N ASP A 113 -9.95 3.35 32.39
CA ASP A 113 -10.90 4.08 33.24
C ASP A 113 -12.35 3.68 32.89
N PRO A 114 -13.08 2.98 33.78
CA PRO A 114 -14.42 2.50 33.50
C PRO A 114 -15.39 3.60 33.01
N GLY A 115 -16.05 3.34 31.87
CA GLY A 115 -17.03 4.26 31.29
C GLY A 115 -16.43 5.34 30.37
N SER A 116 -15.11 5.43 30.23
CA SER A 116 -14.47 6.36 29.29
C SER A 116 -14.75 6.01 27.82
N PHE A 117 -14.91 4.72 27.51
CA PHE A 117 -15.49 4.18 26.27
C PHE A 117 -15.96 2.73 26.46
N GLN A 118 -16.83 2.24 25.59
CA GLN A 118 -17.29 0.83 25.60
C GLN A 118 -16.21 -0.14 25.10
N PRO A 119 -16.16 -1.39 25.63
CA PRO A 119 -15.34 -2.45 25.07
C PRO A 119 -15.62 -2.64 23.57
N PHE A 120 -14.58 -2.96 22.80
CA PHE A 120 -14.70 -3.08 21.33
C PHE A 120 -13.91 -4.26 20.76
N GLU A 121 -14.32 -4.73 19.57
CA GLU A 121 -13.55 -5.63 18.70
C GLU A 121 -13.62 -5.17 17.23
N LEU A 122 -12.48 -4.77 16.67
CA LEU A 122 -12.33 -4.33 15.28
C LEU A 122 -11.55 -5.36 14.46
N LYS A 123 -12.08 -5.67 13.28
CA LYS A 123 -11.52 -6.67 12.34
C LYS A 123 -11.08 -6.00 11.04
N PHE A 124 -9.77 -6.00 10.79
CA PHE A 124 -9.14 -5.49 9.57
C PHE A 124 -8.63 -6.62 8.67
N PRO A 125 -9.27 -6.87 7.50
CA PRO A 125 -8.72 -7.80 6.54
C PRO A 125 -7.43 -7.19 5.95
N VAL A 126 -6.38 -7.99 5.81
CA VAL A 126 -5.08 -7.59 5.26
C VAL A 126 -4.63 -8.62 4.25
N THR A 127 -4.18 -8.16 3.09
CA THR A 127 -3.56 -9.02 2.08
C THR A 127 -2.06 -8.80 2.14
N VAL A 128 -1.31 -9.88 2.30
CA VAL A 128 0.15 -9.89 2.40
C VAL A 128 0.73 -10.36 1.10
N ALA A 129 1.60 -9.55 0.51
CA ALA A 129 2.32 -9.87 -0.71
C ALA A 129 3.53 -10.80 -0.46
N LEU A 130 4.08 -11.37 -1.53
CA LEU A 130 5.28 -12.20 -1.46
C LEU A 130 6.49 -11.38 -1.02
N GLY A 131 7.18 -11.87 0.00
CA GLY A 131 8.45 -11.33 0.50
C GLY A 131 9.61 -11.46 -0.48
N LYS A 132 10.68 -10.72 -0.23
CA LYS A 132 11.96 -10.98 -0.89
C LYS A 132 12.51 -12.32 -0.39
N LYS A 133 13.06 -13.15 -1.30
CA LYS A 133 13.85 -14.31 -0.88
C LYS A 133 15.07 -13.80 -0.13
N VAL A 134 15.13 -14.07 1.18
CA VAL A 134 16.38 -13.95 1.93
C VAL A 134 17.28 -15.07 1.44
N VAL A 135 18.14 -14.76 0.46
CA VAL A 135 19.25 -15.65 0.14
C VAL A 135 20.19 -15.57 1.34
N LYS A 136 20.15 -16.61 2.20
CA LYS A 136 21.16 -16.79 3.24
C LYS A 136 22.49 -17.07 2.55
N ASN A 137 23.24 -16.03 2.23
CA ASN A 137 24.62 -16.18 1.80
C ASN A 137 25.44 -16.56 3.02
N THR A 138 25.62 -17.86 3.25
CA THR A 138 26.81 -18.35 3.96
C THR A 138 27.99 -18.11 3.02
N GLY A 139 28.63 -16.95 3.15
CA GLY A 139 29.83 -16.56 2.39
C GLY A 139 29.78 -15.12 1.88
N GLU A 140 30.72 -14.32 2.39
CA GLU A 140 31.30 -13.02 1.99
C GLU A 140 30.72 -12.22 0.78
N PRO A 141 30.73 -10.87 0.80
CA PRO A 141 30.13 -10.06 -0.24
C PRO A 141 30.93 -10.11 -1.54
N ARG A 142 30.31 -10.60 -2.62
CA ARG A 142 30.79 -10.36 -3.98
C ARG A 142 29.78 -9.47 -4.70
N ILE A 143 30.19 -8.24 -5.01
CA ILE A 143 29.47 -7.38 -5.97
C ILE A 143 29.69 -8.01 -7.34
N ILE A 144 28.66 -8.61 -7.92
CA ILE A 144 28.62 -8.92 -9.35
C ILE A 144 27.48 -8.08 -9.95
N PRO A 145 27.79 -7.11 -10.82
CA PRO A 145 26.79 -6.46 -11.66
C PRO A 145 26.16 -7.52 -12.58
N GLN A 146 24.84 -7.71 -12.49
CA GLN A 146 24.14 -8.64 -13.36
C GLN A 146 23.86 -7.96 -14.71
N GLU A 147 24.72 -8.31 -15.66
CA GLU A 147 24.63 -8.01 -17.09
C GLU A 147 23.32 -8.57 -17.68
N VAL A 148 22.66 -7.72 -18.47
CA VAL A 148 21.39 -7.98 -19.14
C VAL A 148 21.55 -9.09 -20.19
N ASN A 149 20.75 -10.15 -20.09
CA ASN A 149 20.66 -11.16 -21.15
C ASN A 149 19.87 -10.56 -22.34
N ALA A 150 20.60 -10.01 -23.30
CA ALA A 150 20.14 -9.86 -24.67
C ALA A 150 20.42 -11.17 -25.40
N ALA A 151 19.34 -11.86 -25.81
CA ALA A 151 19.45 -13.00 -26.71
C ALA A 151 19.62 -12.51 -28.16
N ASP A 152 20.63 -13.08 -28.82
CA ASP A 152 20.77 -13.33 -30.26
C ASP A 152 20.55 -12.17 -31.24
N GLU A 153 21.65 -11.66 -31.82
CA GLU A 153 21.93 -11.97 -33.23
C GLU A 153 23.38 -11.65 -33.62
N LYS A 154 23.97 -12.63 -34.30
CA LYS A 154 25.33 -12.72 -34.82
C LYS A 154 25.60 -11.67 -35.92
N GLY A 155 26.69 -10.92 -35.78
CA GLY A 155 27.04 -9.83 -36.68
C GLY A 155 27.62 -10.23 -38.04
N THR A 156 27.64 -9.26 -38.96
CA THR A 156 28.72 -8.99 -39.93
C THR A 156 28.53 -7.56 -40.48
N THR A 157 29.64 -6.84 -40.63
CA THR A 157 29.71 -5.39 -40.89
C THR A 157 30.00 -5.03 -42.35
N LYS A 158 29.39 -3.92 -42.80
CA LYS A 158 29.81 -2.88 -43.79
C LYS A 158 29.77 -3.21 -45.30
N PRO A 159 29.78 -2.19 -46.22
CA PRO A 159 29.45 -0.75 -46.10
C PRO A 159 28.54 -0.20 -47.25
N GLY A 160 27.85 0.92 -46.98
CA GLY A 160 27.48 1.99 -47.93
C GLY A 160 26.68 1.67 -49.21
N GLU A 161 25.38 2.01 -49.24
CA GLU A 161 24.74 2.59 -50.43
C GLU A 161 23.37 3.18 -50.09
N THR A 162 23.18 4.47 -50.35
CA THR A 162 21.89 5.17 -50.34
C THR A 162 20.94 4.58 -51.37
N LYS A 163 19.84 3.94 -50.94
CA LYS A 163 18.70 3.62 -51.82
C LYS A 163 17.37 4.04 -51.19
N THR A 164 16.93 5.19 -51.70
CA THR A 164 15.55 5.64 -51.92
C THR A 164 14.49 4.53 -51.89
N VAL A 165 13.66 4.52 -50.85
CA VAL A 165 12.40 3.77 -50.84
C VAL A 165 11.31 4.66 -51.45
N ARG A 166 10.93 4.31 -52.69
CA ARG A 166 9.73 4.82 -53.38
C ARG A 166 8.48 4.24 -52.69
N PHE A 167 7.68 5.11 -52.06
CA PHE A 167 6.31 4.78 -51.68
C PHE A 167 5.36 5.21 -52.81
N PRO A 168 4.49 4.34 -53.34
CA PRO A 168 3.49 4.74 -54.33
C PRO A 168 2.40 5.57 -53.65
N ILE A 169 2.33 6.83 -54.05
CA ILE A 169 1.26 7.79 -53.75
C ILE A 169 0.00 7.32 -54.49
N TRP A 170 -1.09 7.07 -53.77
CA TRP A 170 -2.47 7.32 -54.20
C TRP A 170 -3.30 7.60 -52.94
N GLY A 171 -3.88 8.80 -52.84
CA GLY A 171 -4.81 9.16 -51.77
C GLY A 171 -4.54 10.53 -51.16
N ILE A 172 -4.95 11.57 -51.87
CA ILE A 172 -4.99 12.96 -51.43
C ILE A 172 -6.07 13.10 -50.35
N GLY A 173 -5.75 13.78 -49.24
CA GLY A 173 -6.71 14.11 -48.20
C GLY A 173 -6.16 15.11 -47.18
N LEU A 174 -5.91 16.34 -47.63
CA LEU A 174 -5.62 17.49 -46.76
C LEU A 174 -6.77 17.75 -45.79
N SER A 175 -6.48 17.82 -44.49
CA SER A 175 -7.18 18.71 -43.57
C SER A 175 -6.27 19.08 -42.40
N ALA A 176 -5.57 20.19 -42.60
CA ALA A 176 -5.06 21.00 -41.51
C ALA A 176 -6.23 21.79 -40.93
N ILE A 177 -6.51 21.63 -39.64
CA ILE A 177 -7.27 22.63 -38.87
C ILE A 177 -6.47 22.97 -37.61
N ALA A 178 -6.16 24.26 -37.53
CA ALA A 178 -5.42 24.92 -36.48
C ALA A 178 -6.19 24.95 -35.16
N VAL A 179 -5.52 24.59 -34.06
CA VAL A 179 -6.01 24.86 -32.70
C VAL A 179 -5.39 26.18 -32.23
N LEU A 180 -6.00 27.30 -32.64
CA LEU A 180 -5.79 28.62 -32.05
C LEU A 180 -7.14 29.08 -31.49
N GLY A 181 -7.41 28.83 -30.21
CA GLY A 181 -8.73 29.19 -29.67
C GLY A 181 -8.99 28.90 -28.19
N ILE A 182 -7.98 28.87 -27.31
CA ILE A 182 -8.22 28.73 -25.86
C ILE A 182 -7.69 29.92 -25.04
N LEU A 183 -6.98 30.89 -25.62
CA LEU A 183 -6.46 32.03 -24.85
C LEU A 183 -7.41 33.24 -24.68
N PHE A 184 -8.62 33.23 -25.26
CA PHE A 184 -9.48 34.43 -25.23
C PHE A 184 -10.57 34.44 -24.14
N ILE A 185 -10.79 33.32 -23.42
CA ILE A 185 -11.89 33.24 -22.43
C ILE A 185 -11.48 33.76 -21.03
N ALA A 186 -10.18 33.95 -20.75
CA ALA A 186 -9.73 34.35 -19.41
C ALA A 186 -9.74 35.87 -19.12
N LEU A 187 -9.95 36.75 -20.10
CA LEU A 187 -9.81 38.21 -19.90
C LEU A 187 -11.12 39.00 -19.77
N GLN A 188 -12.30 38.38 -19.89
CA GLN A 188 -13.57 39.10 -19.75
C GLN A 188 -14.19 39.10 -18.34
N LYS A 189 -13.64 38.34 -17.37
CA LYS A 189 -14.22 38.24 -16.02
C LYS A 189 -13.56 39.10 -14.92
N ILE A 190 -12.67 40.03 -15.28
CA ILE A 190 -11.97 40.88 -14.30
C ILE A 190 -12.56 42.31 -14.26
N LYS A 191 -13.64 42.61 -15.00
CA LYS A 191 -14.15 44.00 -15.03
C LYS A 191 -15.67 44.15 -15.06
N GLN A 192 -16.39 43.39 -14.23
CA GLN A 192 -17.70 43.79 -13.70
C GLN A 192 -17.72 43.60 -12.19
#